data_AF-A0A933RY92-F1
#
_entry.id   AF-A0A933RY92-F1
#
_cell.length_a   1.000
_cell.length_b   1.000
_cell.length_c   1.000
_cell.angle_alpha   90.00
_cell.angle_beta   90.00
_cell.angle_gamma   90.00
#
_symmetry.space_group_name_H-M   'P 1'
#
loop_
_entity.id
_entity.type
_entity.pdbx_description
1 polymer ?
#
loop_
_entity_poly.entity_id
_entity_poly.type
_entity_poly.pdbx_seq_one_letter_code
_entity_poly.pdbx_strand_id
1 'polypeptide(L)'
;MSAHESMEHAEHAEHASGSNKKIALLISVIALFLAFSETLGKAAQTESLAKNVEASNLWAFFQAKSIRRTVVQTVSEEARLSMGSVGDAAAKAALQKQIEEWQKTAQRYRSEPETGEGSEQLAERAKHAEHDRDLAQARYHHYELASAAFQIGIVLASATIITGMVVLAWLSGLLALGGLAFTAIGLFAPHAVHLF
;
A
#
# COMPACT_ATOMS: atom_id res chain seq x y z
N MET A 1 -56.82 -38.18 10.07
CA MET A 1 -55.34 -38.21 10.04
C MET A 1 -54.74 -37.23 9.02
N SER A 2 -55.36 -36.95 7.86
CA SER A 2 -54.75 -36.09 6.83
C SER A 2 -54.65 -34.59 7.15
N ALA A 3 -55.57 -34.02 7.93
CA ALA A 3 -55.54 -32.59 8.24
C ALA A 3 -54.36 -32.20 9.16
N HIS A 4 -54.00 -33.08 10.10
CA HIS A 4 -52.87 -32.87 11.02
C HIS A 4 -51.52 -32.97 10.30
N GLU A 5 -51.35 -33.95 9.40
CA GLU A 5 -50.15 -34.06 8.55
C GLU A 5 -49.99 -32.86 7.60
N SER A 6 -51.09 -32.36 7.03
CA SER A 6 -51.03 -31.16 6.17
C SER A 6 -50.68 -29.88 6.95
N MET A 7 -51.07 -29.79 8.22
CA MET A 7 -50.72 -28.67 9.09
C MET A 7 -49.25 -28.74 9.55
N GLU A 8 -48.74 -29.92 9.93
CA GLU A 8 -47.32 -30.08 10.27
C GLU A 8 -46.41 -29.77 9.09
N HIS A 9 -46.76 -30.22 7.87
CA HIS A 9 -45.99 -29.87 6.67
C HIS A 9 -46.05 -28.36 6.35
N ALA A 10 -47.17 -27.69 6.62
CA ALA A 10 -47.29 -26.25 6.44
C ALA A 10 -46.48 -25.46 7.48
N GLU A 11 -46.48 -25.88 8.75
CA GLU A 11 -45.65 -25.25 9.81
C GLU A 11 -44.15 -25.46 9.53
N HIS A 12 -43.73 -26.66 9.13
CA HIS A 12 -42.33 -26.90 8.78
C HIS A 12 -41.88 -26.08 7.55
N ALA A 13 -42.76 -25.89 6.56
CA ALA A 13 -42.48 -25.05 5.40
C ALA A 13 -42.42 -23.55 5.76
N GLU A 14 -43.29 -23.06 6.65
CA GLU A 14 -43.24 -21.68 7.16
C GLU A 14 -41.96 -21.41 7.96
N HIS A 15 -41.60 -22.31 8.89
CA HIS A 15 -40.38 -22.18 9.68
C HIS A 15 -39.11 -22.22 8.82
N ALA A 16 -39.06 -23.10 7.81
CA ALA A 16 -37.96 -23.13 6.84
C ALA A 16 -37.89 -21.85 5.99
N SER A 17 -39.03 -21.33 5.54
CA SER A 17 -39.14 -20.07 4.79
C SER A 17 -38.64 -18.87 5.61
N GLY A 18 -39.01 -18.80 6.90
CA GLY A 18 -38.56 -17.75 7.82
C GLY A 18 -37.04 -17.80 8.07
N SER A 19 -36.47 -19.00 8.24
CA SER A 19 -35.03 -19.20 8.41
C SER A 19 -34.24 -18.79 7.17
N ASN A 20 -34.70 -19.19 5.99
CA ASN A 20 -34.05 -18.88 4.71
C ASN A 20 -34.05 -17.38 4.41
N LYS A 21 -35.13 -16.65 4.74
CA LYS A 21 -35.17 -15.18 4.62
C LYS A 21 -34.13 -14.49 5.51
N LYS A 22 -33.92 -14.98 6.74
CA LYS A 22 -32.89 -14.44 7.66
C LYS A 22 -31.48 -14.69 7.12
N ILE A 23 -31.21 -15.88 6.59
CA ILE A 23 -29.90 -16.20 6.00
C ILE A 23 -29.66 -15.40 4.72
N ALA A 24 -30.67 -15.19 3.88
CA ALA A 24 -30.57 -14.34 2.71
C ALA A 24 -30.23 -12.89 3.09
N LEU A 25 -30.85 -12.33 4.13
CA LEU A 25 -30.51 -11.01 4.67
C LEU A 25 -29.06 -10.97 5.17
N LEU A 26 -28.61 -12.00 5.90
CA LEU A 26 -27.21 -12.11 6.34
C LEU A 26 -26.24 -12.06 5.15
N ILE A 27 -26.51 -12.82 4.08
CA ILE A 27 -25.70 -12.80 2.86
C ILE A 27 -25.64 -11.39 2.26
N SER A 28 -26.78 -10.70 2.14
CA SER A 28 -26.82 -9.33 1.61
C SER A 28 -25.98 -8.35 2.44
N VAL A 29 -26.01 -8.47 3.77
CA VAL A 29 -25.20 -7.64 4.66
C VAL A 29 -23.71 -7.95 4.51
N ILE A 30 -23.33 -9.23 4.48
CA ILE A 30 -21.93 -9.63 4.28
C ILE A 30 -21.43 -9.15 2.91
N ALA A 31 -22.25 -9.27 1.86
CA ALA A 31 -21.91 -8.82 0.51
C ALA A 31 -21.68 -7.30 0.44
N LEU A 32 -22.44 -6.50 1.20
CA LEU A 32 -22.21 -5.06 1.31
C LEU A 32 -20.82 -4.76 1.91
N PHE A 33 -20.44 -5.45 2.99
CA PHE A 33 -19.12 -5.26 3.60
C PHE A 33 -17.98 -5.79 2.73
N LEU A 34 -18.21 -6.89 1.99
CA LEU A 34 -17.28 -7.36 0.98
C LEU A 34 -17.02 -6.28 -0.08
N ALA A 35 -18.07 -5.65 -0.60
CA ALA A 35 -17.93 -4.60 -1.61
C ALA A 35 -17.11 -3.39 -1.09
N PHE A 36 -17.29 -3.00 0.17
CA PHE A 36 -16.46 -1.98 0.80
C PHE A 36 -15.00 -2.43 0.97
N SER A 37 -14.78 -3.64 1.47
CA SER A 37 -13.44 -4.20 1.67
C SER A 37 -12.66 -4.31 0.35
N GLU A 38 -13.28 -4.81 -0.73
CA GLU A 38 -12.65 -4.88 -2.05
C GLU A 38 -12.36 -3.49 -2.64
N THR A 39 -13.25 -2.52 -2.42
CA THR A 39 -13.05 -1.14 -2.89
C THR A 39 -11.87 -0.48 -2.17
N LEU A 40 -11.82 -0.62 -0.83
CA LEU A 40 -10.72 -0.11 -0.01
C LEU A 40 -9.41 -0.83 -0.32
N GLY A 41 -9.45 -2.15 -0.54
CA GLY A 41 -8.31 -2.97 -0.96
C GLY A 41 -7.74 -2.46 -2.29
N LYS A 42 -8.57 -2.29 -3.32
CA LYS A 42 -8.13 -1.74 -4.62
C LYS A 42 -7.55 -0.33 -4.50
N ALA A 43 -8.14 0.52 -3.67
CA ALA A 43 -7.63 1.86 -3.42
C ALA A 43 -6.24 1.82 -2.77
N ALA A 44 -6.07 1.02 -1.71
CA ALA A 44 -4.80 0.85 -1.00
C ALA A 44 -3.72 0.21 -1.89
N GLN A 45 -4.09 -0.76 -2.73
CA GLN A 45 -3.20 -1.36 -3.74
C GLN A 45 -2.70 -0.31 -4.74
N THR A 46 -3.62 0.50 -5.27
CA THR A 46 -3.30 1.56 -6.23
C THR A 46 -2.39 2.62 -5.60
N GLU A 47 -2.67 3.00 -4.35
CA GLU A 47 -1.84 3.93 -3.58
C GLU A 47 -0.43 3.36 -3.35
N SER A 48 -0.31 2.10 -2.91
CA SER A 48 0.98 1.42 -2.75
C SER A 48 1.76 1.42 -4.06
N LEU A 49 1.13 1.06 -5.18
CA LEU A 49 1.79 1.07 -6.49
C LEU A 49 2.25 2.48 -6.88
N ALA A 50 1.40 3.49 -6.71
CA ALA A 50 1.74 4.88 -7.00
C ALA A 50 2.94 5.35 -6.16
N LYS A 51 2.94 5.05 -4.86
CA LYS A 51 4.03 5.39 -3.94
C LYS A 51 5.32 4.63 -4.23
N ASN A 52 5.23 3.38 -4.66
CA ASN A 52 6.40 2.63 -5.12
C ASN A 52 7.02 3.24 -6.39
N VAL A 53 6.20 3.68 -7.34
CA VAL A 53 6.66 4.39 -8.54
C VAL A 53 7.29 5.74 -8.16
N GLU A 54 6.67 6.49 -7.24
CA GLU A 54 7.21 7.74 -6.71
C GLU A 54 8.60 7.54 -6.07
N ALA A 55 8.72 6.57 -5.15
CA ALA A 55 9.98 6.22 -4.50
C ALA A 55 11.07 5.80 -5.52
N SER A 56 10.72 4.96 -6.49
CA SER A 56 11.63 4.51 -7.56
C SER A 56 12.14 5.70 -8.38
N ASN A 57 11.26 6.62 -8.76
CA ASN A 57 11.64 7.83 -9.50
C ASN A 57 12.57 8.73 -8.66
N LEU A 58 12.27 8.93 -7.37
CA LEU A 58 13.12 9.73 -6.48
C LEU A 58 14.51 9.12 -6.31
N TRP A 59 14.61 7.80 -6.16
CA TRP A 59 15.89 7.10 -6.14
C TRP A 59 16.64 7.18 -7.47
N ALA A 60 15.94 7.18 -8.61
CA ALA A 60 16.56 7.39 -9.91
C ALA A 60 17.14 8.82 -10.02
N PHE A 61 16.41 9.85 -9.57
CA PHE A 61 16.91 11.22 -9.53
C PHE A 61 18.10 11.38 -8.58
N PHE A 62 18.04 10.74 -7.40
CA PHE A 62 19.16 10.69 -6.46
C PHE A 62 20.42 10.11 -7.11
N GLN A 63 20.29 8.94 -7.76
CA GLN A 63 21.40 8.29 -8.45
C GLN A 63 21.96 9.18 -9.57
N ALA A 64 21.10 9.81 -10.38
CA ALA A 64 21.52 10.72 -11.43
C ALA A 64 22.28 11.93 -10.87
N LYS A 65 21.81 12.57 -9.78
CA LYS A 65 22.53 13.68 -9.14
C LYS A 65 23.84 13.21 -8.49
N SER A 66 23.86 12.03 -7.87
CA SER A 66 25.07 11.44 -7.30
C SER A 66 26.13 11.20 -8.38
N ILE A 67 25.76 10.64 -9.53
CA ILE A 67 26.68 10.44 -10.66
C ILE A 67 27.20 11.78 -11.18
N ARG A 68 26.32 12.76 -11.43
CA ARG A 68 26.72 14.11 -11.89
C ARG A 68 27.67 14.78 -10.91
N ARG A 69 27.41 14.64 -9.61
CA ARG A 69 28.30 15.14 -8.55
C ARG A 69 29.65 14.46 -8.61
N THR A 70 29.71 13.12 -8.69
CA THR A 70 30.97 12.38 -8.80
C THR A 70 31.78 12.84 -10.01
N VAL A 71 31.14 13.00 -11.18
CA VAL A 71 31.82 13.50 -12.39
C VAL A 71 32.44 14.87 -12.16
N VAL A 72 31.66 15.84 -11.63
CA VAL A 72 32.16 17.20 -11.38
C VAL A 72 33.28 17.21 -10.34
N GLN A 73 33.20 16.37 -9.31
CA GLN A 73 34.26 16.21 -8.31
C GLN A 73 35.53 15.64 -8.93
N THR A 74 35.42 14.56 -9.72
CA THR A 74 36.57 13.96 -10.40
C THR A 74 37.28 14.96 -11.31
N VAL A 75 36.53 15.70 -12.13
CA VAL A 75 37.09 16.74 -13.02
C VAL A 75 37.75 17.86 -12.21
N SER A 76 37.14 18.27 -11.09
CA SER A 76 37.72 19.27 -10.19
C SER A 76 39.04 18.81 -9.56
N GLU A 77 39.15 17.54 -9.15
CA GLU A 77 40.38 17.00 -8.58
C GLU A 77 41.47 16.85 -9.64
N GLU A 78 41.12 16.39 -10.85
CA GLU A 78 42.05 16.30 -11.98
C GLU A 78 42.62 17.69 -12.37
N ALA A 79 41.74 18.70 -12.44
CA ALA A 79 42.14 20.09 -12.67
C ALA A 79 43.03 20.65 -11.55
N ARG A 80 42.79 20.25 -10.30
CA ARG A 80 43.63 20.64 -9.16
C ARG A 80 45.02 20.02 -9.26
N LEU A 81 45.13 18.77 -9.69
CA LEU A 81 46.42 18.09 -9.91
C LEU A 81 47.22 18.72 -11.05
N SER A 82 46.57 19.16 -12.13
CA SER A 82 47.24 19.81 -13.26
C SER A 82 47.68 21.26 -12.98
N MET A 83 47.22 21.87 -11.88
CA MET A 83 47.56 23.26 -11.55
C MET A 83 49.06 23.51 -11.35
N GLY A 84 49.82 22.48 -10.95
CA GLY A 84 51.28 22.55 -10.78
C GLY A 84 52.06 22.60 -12.10
N SER A 85 51.46 22.17 -13.21
CA SER A 85 52.09 22.18 -14.55
C SER A 85 51.71 23.40 -15.40
N VAL A 86 50.81 24.26 -14.90
CA VAL A 86 50.43 25.52 -15.58
C VAL A 86 51.46 26.61 -15.27
N GLY A 87 52.26 26.98 -16.28
CA GLY A 87 53.31 27.99 -16.16
C GLY A 87 52.82 29.44 -16.25
N ASP A 88 51.68 29.69 -16.89
CA ASP A 88 51.11 31.04 -17.04
C ASP A 88 50.21 31.43 -15.85
N ALA A 89 50.43 32.63 -15.30
CA ALA A 89 49.72 33.10 -14.11
C ALA A 89 48.22 33.38 -14.37
N ALA A 90 47.88 33.89 -15.56
CA ALA A 90 46.49 34.15 -15.92
C ALA A 90 45.71 32.84 -16.13
N ALA A 91 46.30 31.86 -16.82
CA ALA A 91 45.75 30.52 -16.98
C ALA A 91 45.54 29.81 -15.63
N LYS A 92 46.50 29.96 -14.70
CA LYS A 92 46.38 29.38 -13.35
C LYS A 92 45.22 29.98 -12.56
N ALA A 93 45.04 31.31 -12.63
CA ALA A 93 43.92 31.99 -11.98
C ALA A 93 42.56 31.58 -12.58
N ALA A 94 42.47 31.43 -13.90
CA ALA A 94 41.26 30.95 -14.57
C ALA A 94 40.91 29.50 -14.16
N LEU A 95 41.90 28.61 -14.11
CA LEU A 95 41.72 27.22 -13.68
C LEU A 95 41.27 27.13 -12.22
N GLN A 96 41.86 27.93 -11.33
CA GLN A 96 41.46 28.02 -9.93
C GLN A 96 39.99 28.46 -9.78
N LYS A 97 39.57 29.47 -10.54
CA LYS A 97 38.17 29.91 -10.55
C LYS A 97 37.22 28.81 -11.04
N GLN A 98 37.60 28.10 -12.09
CA GLN A 98 36.80 27.00 -12.64
C GLN A 98 36.62 25.85 -11.63
N ILE A 99 37.68 25.52 -10.88
CA ILE A 99 37.64 24.54 -9.78
C ILE A 99 36.66 24.97 -8.70
N GLU A 100 36.69 26.23 -8.28
CA GLU A 100 35.75 26.76 -7.27
C GLU A 100 34.29 26.69 -7.74
N GLU A 101 34.02 26.98 -9.02
CA GLU A 101 32.69 26.86 -9.62
C GLU A 101 32.20 25.40 -9.66
N TRP A 102 33.08 24.46 -10.01
CA TRP A 102 32.78 23.03 -9.97
C TRP A 102 32.53 22.53 -8.55
N GLN A 103 33.33 22.97 -7.57
CA GLN A 103 33.10 22.64 -6.16
C GLN A 103 31.76 23.17 -5.65
N LYS A 104 31.38 24.42 -5.98
CA LYS A 104 30.06 24.98 -5.67
C LYS A 104 28.94 24.16 -6.32
N THR A 105 29.12 23.76 -7.58
CA THR A 105 28.15 22.92 -8.29
C THR A 105 27.99 21.54 -7.64
N ALA A 106 29.09 20.91 -7.24
CA ALA A 106 29.06 19.62 -6.53
C ALA A 106 28.37 19.73 -5.16
N GLN A 107 28.56 20.85 -4.44
CA GLN A 107 27.85 21.13 -3.18
C GLN A 107 26.35 21.30 -3.41
N ARG A 108 25.94 22.05 -4.45
CA ARG A 108 24.53 22.23 -4.81
C ARG A 108 23.86 20.89 -5.17
N TYR A 109 24.53 20.03 -5.93
CA TYR A 109 23.98 18.69 -6.21
C TYR A 109 23.81 17.83 -4.96
N ARG A 110 24.64 18.03 -3.93
CA ARG A 110 24.50 17.33 -2.65
C ARG A 110 23.28 17.84 -1.87
N SER A 111 23.19 19.16 -1.69
CA SER A 111 22.14 19.79 -0.90
C SER A 111 21.65 21.06 -1.58
N GLU A 112 20.34 21.09 -1.84
CA GLU A 112 19.65 22.23 -2.45
C GLU A 112 18.28 22.39 -1.79
N PRO A 113 18.24 22.92 -0.55
CA PRO A 113 17.02 22.95 0.25
C PRO A 113 15.92 23.80 -0.38
N GLU A 114 16.27 24.86 -1.10
CA GLU A 114 15.32 25.82 -1.69
C GLU A 114 14.42 25.18 -2.75
N THR A 115 14.95 24.23 -3.52
CA THR A 115 14.20 23.50 -4.55
C THR A 115 13.79 22.10 -4.09
N GLY A 116 14.39 21.59 -3.01
CA GLY A 116 14.16 20.23 -2.53
C GLY A 116 14.69 19.15 -3.48
N GLU A 117 15.59 19.54 -4.40
CA GLU A 117 16.15 18.64 -5.42
C GLU A 117 17.58 18.18 -5.09
N GLY A 118 18.20 18.63 -4.00
CA GLY A 118 19.51 18.12 -3.62
C GLY A 118 19.45 16.61 -3.32
N SER A 119 20.56 15.92 -3.49
CA SER A 119 20.63 14.47 -3.27
C SER A 119 20.16 14.07 -1.86
N GLU A 120 20.49 14.86 -0.83
CA GLU A 120 20.02 14.62 0.55
C GLU A 120 18.50 14.74 0.66
N GLN A 121 17.91 15.78 0.06
CA GLN A 121 16.46 15.99 0.08
C GLN A 121 15.70 14.94 -0.76
N LEU A 122 16.25 14.53 -1.90
CA LEU A 122 15.70 13.46 -2.72
C LEU A 122 15.66 12.13 -1.97
N ALA A 123 16.73 11.81 -1.22
CA ALA A 123 16.79 10.59 -0.42
C ALA A 123 15.78 10.60 0.74
N GLU A 124 15.59 11.73 1.43
CA GLU A 124 14.57 11.85 2.47
C GLU A 124 13.16 11.66 1.90
N ARG A 125 12.84 12.32 0.78
CA ARG A 125 11.56 12.16 0.10
C ARG A 125 11.34 10.73 -0.39
N ALA A 126 12.38 10.08 -0.91
CA ALA A 126 12.30 8.69 -1.34
C ALA A 126 11.93 7.76 -0.18
N LYS A 127 12.58 7.92 0.98
CA LYS A 127 12.26 7.16 2.20
C LYS A 127 10.85 7.44 2.72
N HIS A 128 10.39 8.68 2.64
CA HIS A 128 9.00 9.01 2.99
C HIS A 128 8.01 8.30 2.07
N ALA A 129 8.26 8.31 0.76
CA ALA A 129 7.41 7.60 -0.21
C ALA A 129 7.44 6.08 0.01
N GLU A 130 8.58 5.51 0.40
CA GLU A 130 8.67 4.09 0.82
C GLU A 130 7.83 3.81 2.06
N HIS A 131 7.87 4.69 3.05
CA HIS A 131 7.04 4.53 4.25
C HIS A 131 5.55 4.60 3.93
N ASP A 132 5.13 5.57 3.10
CA ASP A 132 3.75 5.70 2.63
C ASP A 132 3.31 4.45 1.84
N ARG A 133 4.19 3.93 0.97
CA ARG A 133 3.96 2.67 0.26
C ARG A 133 3.73 1.52 1.24
N ASP A 134 4.60 1.37 2.23
CA ASP A 134 4.53 0.27 3.19
C ASP A 134 3.26 0.35 4.05
N LEU A 135 2.84 1.57 4.40
CA LEU A 135 1.55 1.82 5.05
C LEU A 135 0.38 1.40 4.17
N ALA A 136 0.34 1.84 2.91
CA ALA A 136 -0.71 1.48 1.97
C ALA A 136 -0.75 -0.04 1.71
N GLN A 137 0.40 -0.69 1.62
CA GLN A 137 0.50 -2.13 1.46
C GLN A 137 0.02 -2.91 2.70
N ALA A 138 0.33 -2.43 3.90
CA ALA A 138 -0.19 -3.02 5.12
C ALA A 138 -1.73 -2.94 5.18
N ARG A 139 -2.32 -1.78 4.81
CA ARG A 139 -3.78 -1.62 4.68
C ARG A 139 -4.36 -2.62 3.68
N TYR A 140 -3.74 -2.75 2.52
CA TYR A 140 -4.17 -3.67 1.47
C TYR A 140 -4.27 -5.12 1.97
N HIS A 141 -3.26 -5.62 2.69
CA HIS A 141 -3.29 -7.00 3.22
C HIS A 141 -4.46 -7.24 4.19
N HIS A 142 -4.79 -6.28 5.04
CA HIS A 142 -5.95 -6.39 5.94
C HIS A 142 -7.27 -6.45 5.17
N TYR A 143 -7.43 -5.61 4.15
CA TYR A 143 -8.62 -5.63 3.29
C TYR A 143 -8.74 -6.91 2.47
N GLU A 144 -7.64 -7.49 2.00
CA GLU A 144 -7.65 -8.78 1.31
C GLU A 144 -8.12 -9.92 2.23
N LEU A 145 -7.62 -9.97 3.47
CA LEU A 145 -8.08 -10.97 4.44
C LEU A 145 -9.56 -10.77 4.83
N ALA A 146 -9.99 -9.52 5.00
CA ALA A 146 -11.38 -9.21 5.27
C ALA A 146 -12.29 -9.66 4.11
N SER A 147 -11.91 -9.35 2.87
CA SER A 147 -12.62 -9.78 1.66
C SER A 147 -12.70 -11.30 1.57
N ALA A 148 -11.61 -12.01 1.82
CA ALA A 148 -11.60 -13.48 1.85
C ALA A 148 -12.54 -14.04 2.93
N ALA A 149 -12.52 -13.47 4.14
CA ALA A 149 -13.41 -13.88 5.23
C ALA A 149 -14.89 -13.67 4.87
N PHE A 150 -15.24 -12.54 4.25
CA PHE A 150 -16.60 -12.28 3.79
C PHE A 150 -17.04 -13.22 2.67
N GLN A 151 -16.18 -13.48 1.68
CA GLN A 151 -16.46 -14.42 0.58
C GLN A 151 -16.72 -15.83 1.11
N ILE A 152 -15.87 -16.34 2.01
CA ILE A 152 -16.06 -17.65 2.65
C ILE A 152 -17.34 -17.63 3.49
N GLY A 153 -17.61 -16.55 4.22
CA GLY A 153 -18.85 -16.37 4.98
C GLY A 153 -20.10 -16.47 4.12
N ILE A 154 -20.11 -15.84 2.93
CA ILE A 154 -21.22 -15.93 1.96
C ILE A 154 -21.42 -17.36 1.48
N VAL A 155 -20.33 -18.09 1.18
CA VAL A 155 -20.39 -19.50 0.76
C VAL A 155 -21.00 -20.38 1.85
N LEU A 156 -20.59 -20.21 3.11
CA LEU A 156 -21.14 -20.97 4.24
C LEU A 156 -22.62 -20.64 4.52
N ALA A 157 -23.00 -19.37 4.43
CA ALA A 157 -24.41 -18.97 4.56
C ALA A 157 -25.25 -19.57 3.44
N SER A 158 -24.76 -19.55 2.20
CA SER A 158 -25.43 -20.16 1.04
C SER A 158 -25.57 -21.69 1.22
N ALA A 159 -24.53 -22.36 1.72
CA ALA A 159 -24.57 -23.79 2.03
C ALA A 159 -25.57 -24.10 3.15
N THR A 160 -25.82 -23.18 4.09
CA THR A 160 -26.82 -23.35 5.14
C THR A 160 -28.24 -23.44 4.57
N ILE A 161 -28.55 -22.64 3.55
CA ILE A 161 -29.87 -22.65 2.88
C ILE A 161 -30.13 -24.02 2.22
N ILE A 162 -29.09 -24.63 1.64
CA ILE A 162 -29.19 -25.92 0.94
C ILE A 162 -29.25 -27.09 1.92
N THR A 163 -28.39 -27.08 2.94
CA THR A 163 -28.19 -28.23 3.84
C THR A 163 -29.08 -28.20 5.08
N GLY A 164 -29.64 -27.05 5.44
CA GLY A 164 -30.37 -26.83 6.69
C GLY A 164 -29.49 -26.82 7.96
N MET A 165 -28.16 -26.95 7.83
CA MET A 165 -27.25 -27.07 8.96
C MET A 165 -26.97 -25.71 9.62
N VAL A 166 -27.64 -25.41 10.73
CA VAL A 166 -27.52 -24.14 11.47
C VAL A 166 -26.07 -23.81 11.88
N VAL A 167 -25.22 -24.81 12.10
CA VAL A 167 -23.78 -24.64 12.41
C VAL A 167 -23.06 -23.81 11.33
N LEU A 168 -23.42 -23.99 10.05
CA LEU A 168 -22.81 -23.26 8.95
C LEU A 168 -23.17 -21.75 8.98
N ALA A 169 -24.37 -21.40 9.44
CA ALA A 169 -24.75 -19.99 9.64
C ALA A 169 -23.97 -19.34 10.78
N TRP A 170 -23.70 -20.07 11.87
CA TRP A 170 -22.85 -19.58 12.96
C TRP A 170 -21.42 -19.33 12.50
N LEU A 171 -20.83 -20.27 11.75
CA LEU A 171 -19.49 -20.11 11.18
C LEU A 171 -19.44 -18.94 10.19
N SER A 172 -20.47 -18.77 9.36
CA SER A 172 -20.61 -17.61 8.48
C SER A 172 -20.65 -16.29 9.26
N GLY A 173 -21.45 -16.22 10.33
CA GLY A 173 -21.52 -15.05 11.20
C GLY A 173 -20.18 -14.75 11.88
N LEU A 174 -19.46 -15.78 12.34
CA LEU A 174 -18.14 -15.61 12.95
C LEU A 174 -17.12 -15.06 11.93
N LEU A 175 -17.12 -15.57 10.70
CA LEU A 175 -16.27 -15.05 9.63
C LEU A 175 -16.63 -13.62 9.24
N ALA A 176 -17.92 -13.26 9.24
CA ALA A 176 -18.35 -11.89 9.00
C ALA A 176 -17.83 -10.93 10.08
N LEU A 177 -17.89 -11.34 11.35
CA LEU A 177 -17.30 -10.55 12.45
C LEU A 177 -15.78 -10.45 12.32
N GLY A 178 -15.10 -11.53 11.93
CA GLY A 178 -13.67 -11.52 11.62
C GLY A 178 -13.33 -10.55 10.49
N GLY A 179 -14.08 -10.58 9.39
CA GLY A 179 -13.90 -9.67 8.25
C GLY A 179 -14.13 -8.19 8.63
N LEU A 180 -15.11 -7.90 9.50
CA LEU A 180 -15.31 -6.56 10.04
C LEU A 180 -14.13 -6.11 10.90
N ALA A 181 -13.59 -7.00 11.74
CA ALA A 181 -12.43 -6.70 12.56
C ALA A 181 -11.19 -6.39 11.70
N PHE A 182 -10.90 -7.20 10.67
CA PHE A 182 -9.80 -6.93 9.74
C PHE A 182 -9.99 -5.65 8.94
N THR A 183 -11.21 -5.36 8.46
CA THR A 183 -11.53 -4.08 7.80
C THR A 183 -11.25 -2.89 8.73
N ALA A 184 -11.65 -2.99 10.01
CA ALA A 184 -11.41 -1.95 11.00
C ALA A 184 -9.92 -1.77 11.33
N ILE A 185 -9.16 -2.88 11.44
CA ILE A 185 -7.71 -2.85 11.64
C ILE A 185 -7.04 -2.16 10.44
N GLY A 186 -7.42 -2.52 9.21
CA GLY A 186 -6.91 -1.85 8.00
C GLY A 186 -7.17 -0.34 8.01
N LEU A 187 -8.34 0.09 8.50
CA LEU A 187 -8.71 1.51 8.52
C LEU A 187 -7.97 2.32 9.60
N PHE A 188 -7.89 1.79 10.82
CA PHE A 188 -7.43 2.56 12.00
C PHE A 188 -6.04 2.19 12.49
N ALA A 189 -5.60 0.94 12.31
CA ALA A 189 -4.37 0.43 12.88
C ALA A 189 -3.66 -0.61 11.97
N PRO A 190 -3.32 -0.24 10.72
CA PRO A 190 -2.79 -1.20 9.73
C PRO A 190 -1.45 -1.83 10.13
N HIS A 191 -0.71 -1.22 11.06
CA HIS A 191 0.54 -1.76 11.60
C HIS A 191 0.39 -2.51 12.92
N ALA A 192 -0.80 -2.53 13.54
CA ALA A 192 -1.00 -3.23 14.82
C ALA A 192 -0.88 -4.76 14.68
N VAL A 193 -1.14 -5.28 13.49
CA VAL A 193 -0.98 -6.70 13.18
C VAL A 193 -0.12 -6.80 11.92
N HIS A 194 1.10 -7.32 12.08
CA HIS A 194 1.96 -7.65 10.96
C HIS A 194 1.46 -8.93 10.31
N LEU A 195 0.94 -8.79 9.09
CA LEU A 195 0.54 -9.90 8.24
C LEU A 195 1.49 -9.89 7.06
N PHE A 196 2.45 -10.82 7.12
CA PHE A 196 3.54 -11.07 6.16
C PHE A 196 4.66 -10.01 6.16
#